data_AF-A0A4R0GQU4-F1
#
_entry.id   AF-A0A4R0GQU4-F1
#
_cell.length_a   1.000
_cell.length_b   1.000
_cell.length_c   1.000
_cell.angle_alpha   90.00
_cell.angle_beta   90.00
_cell.angle_gamma   90.00
#
_symmetry.space_group_name_H-M   'P 1'
#
loop_
_entity.id
_entity.type
_entity.pdbx_description
1 polymer ?
#
loop_
_entity_poly.entity_id
_entity_poly.type
_entity_poly.pdbx_seq_one_letter_code
_entity_poly.pdbx_strand_id
1 'polypeptide(L)'
;MSFSRWWTEATAALGDHLPLPLVALLLVLFTALVAAAWYTYPAWVPRRIPRPRRRRRPARSPRPATAGTADPSGAPPPQPTESPAPSAALADRLAAEGRYDEAVRERLRGMVRDLADRDVVRVRPGMTVTEIVTAATASRPPAGPPLTGAATIFAQVWYAQRPATADHDHRMREHAVGLRRLLTELPETTPDGRGAPDGAGELAR
;
A
#
# COMPACT_ATOMS: atom_id res chain seq x y z
N MET A 1 11.81 0.00 -37.08
CA MET A 1 10.49 0.52 -37.45
C MET A 1 9.86 1.14 -36.21
N SER A 2 9.71 2.46 -36.15
CA SER A 2 9.26 3.16 -34.94
C SER A 2 7.78 2.93 -34.65
N PHE A 3 7.47 2.59 -33.40
CA PHE A 3 6.12 2.38 -32.84
C PHE A 3 5.12 3.49 -33.23
N SER A 4 5.58 4.74 -33.31
CA SER A 4 4.77 5.89 -33.71
C SER A 4 4.25 5.81 -35.14
N ARG A 5 5.03 5.22 -36.08
CA ARG A 5 4.59 5.09 -37.48
C ARG A 5 3.51 4.04 -37.65
N TRP A 6 3.67 2.89 -36.99
CA TRP A 6 2.64 1.85 -36.95
C TRP A 6 1.34 2.36 -36.31
N TRP A 7 1.46 3.15 -35.24
CA TRP A 7 0.32 3.79 -34.58
C TRP A 7 -0.42 4.76 -35.52
N THR A 8 0.31 5.63 -36.23
CA THR A 8 -0.31 6.57 -37.19
C THR A 8 -0.96 5.86 -38.37
N GLU A 9 -0.35 4.80 -38.87
CA GLU A 9 -0.85 4.02 -40.02
C GLU A 9 -2.10 3.21 -39.64
N ALA A 10 -2.13 2.65 -38.43
CA ALA A 10 -3.32 2.02 -37.86
C ALA A 10 -4.45 3.03 -37.59
N THR A 11 -4.15 4.25 -37.12
CA THR A 11 -5.17 5.29 -36.94
C THR A 11 -5.71 5.83 -38.27
N ALA A 12 -4.87 5.94 -39.30
CA ALA A 12 -5.28 6.40 -40.62
C ALA A 12 -6.23 5.39 -41.29
N ALA A 13 -5.89 4.09 -41.23
CA ALA A 13 -6.75 3.02 -41.75
C ALA A 13 -8.08 2.86 -40.96
N LEU A 14 -8.09 3.24 -39.68
CA LEU A 14 -9.30 3.20 -38.85
C LEU A 14 -10.24 4.39 -39.11
N GLY A 15 -9.71 5.53 -39.56
CA GLY A 15 -10.47 6.73 -39.91
C GLY A 15 -11.32 6.58 -41.18
N ASP A 16 -10.83 5.83 -42.17
CA ASP A 16 -11.51 5.65 -43.46
C ASP A 16 -12.70 4.66 -43.41
N HIS A 17 -12.77 3.84 -42.36
CA HIS A 17 -13.79 2.78 -42.22
C HIS A 17 -14.84 3.04 -41.15
N LEU A 18 -14.71 4.10 -40.35
CA LEU A 18 -15.66 4.44 -39.30
C LEU A 18 -16.53 5.63 -39.75
N PRO A 19 -17.73 5.38 -40.32
CA PRO A 19 -18.64 6.47 -40.63
C PRO A 19 -18.96 7.26 -39.35
N LEU A 20 -18.94 8.59 -39.43
CA LEU A 20 -19.28 9.53 -38.35
C LEU A 20 -20.46 9.10 -37.45
N PRO A 21 -21.60 8.56 -37.98
CA PRO A 21 -22.68 8.08 -37.12
C PRO A 21 -22.31 6.88 -36.24
N LEU A 22 -21.40 6.00 -36.69
CA LEU A 22 -20.96 4.82 -35.93
C LEU A 22 -20.03 5.23 -34.78
N VAL A 23 -19.15 6.21 -35.01
CA VAL A 23 -18.34 6.82 -33.94
C VAL A 23 -19.25 7.46 -32.87
N ALA A 24 -20.28 8.19 -33.30
CA ALA A 24 -21.26 8.78 -32.38
C ALA A 24 -22.01 7.70 -31.59
N LEU A 25 -22.43 6.60 -32.24
CA LEU A 25 -23.14 5.50 -31.60
C LEU A 25 -22.25 4.76 -30.60
N LEU A 26 -20.96 4.54 -30.92
CA LEU A 26 -19.98 3.96 -30.00
C LEU A 26 -19.71 4.88 -28.80
N LEU A 27 -19.62 6.20 -29.01
CA LEU A 27 -19.48 7.18 -27.93
C LEU A 27 -20.71 7.20 -27.02
N VAL A 28 -21.91 7.16 -27.59
CA VAL A 28 -23.17 7.10 -26.83
C VAL A 28 -23.25 5.78 -26.07
N LEU A 29 -22.93 4.65 -26.70
CA LEU A 29 -22.91 3.33 -26.05
C LEU A 29 -21.88 3.28 -24.93
N PHE A 30 -20.67 3.78 -25.16
CA PHE A 30 -19.64 3.87 -24.13
C PHE A 30 -20.09 4.75 -22.96
N THR A 31 -20.67 5.92 -23.24
CA THR A 31 -21.21 6.82 -22.22
C THR A 31 -22.35 6.16 -21.44
N ALA A 32 -23.24 5.43 -22.12
CA ALA A 32 -24.33 4.69 -21.50
C ALA A 32 -23.81 3.53 -20.63
N LEU A 33 -22.77 2.83 -21.06
CA LEU A 33 -22.12 1.78 -20.27
C LEU A 33 -21.40 2.35 -19.03
N VAL A 34 -20.72 3.49 -19.16
CA VAL A 34 -20.09 4.19 -18.03
C VAL A 34 -21.16 4.69 -17.04
N ALA A 35 -22.24 5.29 -17.53
CA ALA A 35 -23.36 5.72 -16.70
C ALA A 35 -24.06 4.53 -16.03
N ALA A 36 -24.27 3.43 -16.76
CA ALA A 36 -24.82 2.20 -16.23
C ALA A 36 -23.89 1.59 -15.18
N ALA A 37 -22.57 1.55 -15.41
CA ALA A 37 -21.59 1.12 -14.43
C ALA A 37 -21.60 2.01 -13.17
N TRP A 38 -21.67 3.32 -13.35
CA TRP A 38 -21.79 4.31 -12.26
C TRP A 38 -23.07 4.11 -11.44
N TYR A 39 -24.16 3.73 -12.09
CA TYR A 39 -25.47 3.52 -11.44
C TYR A 39 -25.64 2.10 -10.86
N THR A 40 -25.00 1.09 -11.44
CA THR A 40 -25.04 -0.32 -11.01
C THR A 40 -23.99 -0.68 -9.98
N TYR A 41 -22.96 0.18 -9.77
CA TYR A 41 -21.99 0.05 -8.68
C TYR A 41 -22.18 1.12 -7.58
N PRO A 42 -23.24 1.05 -6.74
CA PRO A 42 -23.36 1.89 -5.55
C PRO A 42 -22.56 1.35 -4.34
N ALA A 43 -21.62 0.41 -4.54
CA ALA A 43 -20.87 -0.23 -3.45
C ALA A 43 -19.62 0.56 -2.99
N TRP A 44 -19.23 1.64 -3.69
CA TRP A 44 -18.11 2.50 -3.30
C TRP A 44 -18.52 3.80 -2.59
N VAL A 45 -19.78 3.91 -2.16
CA VAL A 45 -20.22 4.95 -1.21
C VAL A 45 -20.72 4.24 0.06
N PRO A 46 -19.98 4.27 1.18
CA PRO A 46 -20.45 3.69 2.42
C PRO A 46 -21.61 4.54 3.00
N ARG A 47 -22.82 4.39 2.45
CA ARG A 47 -24.08 4.83 3.07
C ARG A 47 -24.64 3.70 3.94
N ARG A 48 -23.89 3.32 4.99
CA ARG A 48 -24.47 2.67 6.17
C ARG A 48 -23.74 3.13 7.42
N ILE A 49 -24.24 4.22 8.00
CA ILE A 49 -24.02 4.57 9.41
C ILE A 49 -24.93 3.64 10.22
N PRO A 50 -24.43 2.65 11.01
CA PRO A 50 -25.23 2.09 12.07
C PRO A 50 -25.15 3.04 13.27
N ARG A 51 -26.21 3.85 13.45
CA ARG A 51 -26.44 4.62 14.68
C ARG A 51 -26.56 3.67 15.89
N PRO A 52 -26.19 4.13 17.10
CA PRO A 52 -25.90 3.26 18.23
C PRO A 52 -27.19 2.71 18.84
N ARG A 53 -27.28 1.39 19.00
CA ARG A 53 -28.35 0.80 19.82
C ARG A 53 -27.93 0.80 21.29
N ARG A 54 -28.24 1.93 21.92
CA ARG A 54 -28.38 2.08 23.38
C ARG A 54 -29.32 0.97 23.88
N ARG A 55 -28.80 -0.05 24.56
CA ARG A 55 -29.59 -0.88 25.48
C ARG A 55 -28.82 -1.10 26.78
N ARG A 56 -29.15 -0.19 27.70
CA ARG A 56 -29.33 -0.31 29.16
C ARG A 56 -28.49 -1.35 29.91
N ARG A 57 -27.67 -0.81 30.84
CA ARG A 57 -27.16 -1.43 32.08
C ARG A 57 -28.25 -2.20 32.86
N PRO A 58 -27.85 -3.14 33.73
CA PRO A 58 -27.77 -2.81 35.16
C PRO A 58 -26.40 -3.20 35.76
N ALA A 59 -25.78 -2.28 36.52
CA ALA A 59 -25.71 -2.23 37.99
C ALA A 59 -24.43 -2.95 38.50
N ARG A 60 -23.35 -2.19 38.74
CA ARG A 60 -23.02 -1.51 40.01
C ARG A 60 -22.47 -2.49 41.03
N SER A 61 -21.17 -2.43 41.24
CA SER A 61 -20.56 -2.58 42.56
C SER A 61 -19.43 -1.56 42.69
N PRO A 62 -19.22 -0.98 43.89
CA PRO A 62 -18.60 0.33 44.04
C PRO A 62 -17.18 0.28 44.61
N ARG A 63 -16.55 1.47 44.57
CA ARG A 63 -15.53 2.05 45.49
C ARG A 63 -14.05 2.01 45.04
N PRO A 64 -13.18 2.90 45.57
CA PRO A 64 -13.37 4.26 46.10
C PRO A 64 -12.61 5.33 45.29
N ALA A 65 -12.92 6.58 45.62
CA ALA A 65 -12.40 7.81 45.05
C ALA A 65 -10.95 8.12 45.48
N THR A 66 -10.22 8.78 44.57
CA THR A 66 -9.28 9.84 44.92
C THR A 66 -9.51 11.02 43.99
N ALA A 67 -9.85 12.14 44.61
CA ALA A 67 -10.03 13.43 43.99
C ALA A 67 -8.69 14.01 43.52
N GLY A 68 -8.73 14.71 42.39
CA GLY A 68 -7.60 15.45 41.84
C GLY A 68 -8.10 16.41 40.77
N THR A 69 -8.58 17.56 41.24
CA THR A 69 -8.75 18.88 40.64
C THR A 69 -8.62 19.03 39.12
N ALA A 70 -9.68 19.56 38.52
CA ALA A 70 -9.76 20.05 37.16
C ALA A 70 -8.95 21.34 36.93
N ASP A 71 -8.32 21.45 35.76
CA ASP A 71 -8.10 22.71 35.06
C ASP A 71 -8.45 22.49 33.56
N PRO A 72 -9.41 23.24 32.98
CA PRO A 72 -9.83 23.10 31.59
C PRO A 72 -9.09 24.10 30.70
N SER A 73 -8.01 23.66 30.05
CA SER A 73 -7.48 24.35 28.86
C SER A 73 -7.62 23.46 27.64
N GLY A 74 -8.48 23.91 26.72
CA GLY A 74 -8.84 23.21 25.51
C GLY A 74 -7.68 23.13 24.53
N ALA A 75 -7.06 21.96 24.46
CA ALA A 75 -6.41 21.47 23.25
C ALA A 75 -7.19 20.22 22.81
N PRO A 76 -7.61 20.10 21.54
CA PRO A 76 -8.19 18.85 21.04
C PRO A 76 -7.20 17.71 21.33
N PRO A 77 -7.66 16.57 21.87
CA PRO A 77 -6.77 15.45 22.13
C PRO A 77 -6.09 15.03 20.82
N PRO A 78 -4.80 14.64 20.85
CA PRO A 78 -4.19 14.02 19.69
C PRO A 78 -5.08 12.86 19.27
N GLN A 79 -5.52 12.89 18.01
CA GLN A 79 -6.30 11.80 17.41
C GLN A 79 -5.59 10.50 17.76
N PRO A 80 -6.29 9.49 18.35
CA PRO A 80 -5.69 8.19 18.54
C PRO A 80 -5.21 7.74 17.17
N THR A 81 -3.91 7.58 17.02
CA THR A 81 -3.31 6.93 15.86
C THR A 81 -4.03 5.60 15.75
N GLU A 82 -4.97 5.47 14.81
CA GLU A 82 -5.63 4.22 14.51
C GLU A 82 -4.48 3.25 14.21
N SER A 83 -4.16 2.38 15.16
CA SER A 83 -3.11 1.40 14.94
C SER A 83 -3.59 0.58 13.75
N PRO A 84 -2.97 0.74 12.57
CA PRO A 84 -3.51 0.13 11.36
C PRO A 84 -3.47 -1.37 11.61
N ALA A 85 -4.60 -2.05 11.39
CA ALA A 85 -4.57 -3.51 11.32
C ALA A 85 -3.42 -3.88 10.37
N PRO A 86 -2.58 -4.89 10.69
CA PRO A 86 -1.43 -5.21 9.87
C PRO A 86 -1.88 -5.37 8.43
N SER A 87 -1.27 -4.63 7.49
CA SER A 87 -1.71 -4.60 6.09
C SER A 87 -1.87 -6.00 5.50
N ALA A 88 -1.05 -6.96 5.96
CA ALA A 88 -1.16 -8.37 5.64
C ALA A 88 -2.50 -9.01 6.06
N ALA A 89 -2.98 -8.76 7.28
CA ALA A 89 -4.26 -9.29 7.76
C ALA A 89 -5.46 -8.72 6.98
N LEU A 90 -5.38 -7.46 6.54
CA LEU A 90 -6.41 -6.88 5.68
C LEU A 90 -6.38 -7.50 4.27
N ALA A 91 -5.20 -7.60 3.66
CA ALA A 91 -5.04 -8.21 2.34
C ALA A 91 -5.53 -9.67 2.32
N ASP A 92 -5.27 -10.42 3.39
CA ASP A 92 -5.68 -11.82 3.51
C ASP A 92 -7.20 -11.98 3.55
N ARG A 93 -7.91 -11.08 4.25
CA ARG A 93 -9.38 -11.07 4.24
C ARG A 93 -9.93 -10.72 2.86
N LEU A 94 -9.35 -9.72 2.19
CA LEU A 94 -9.76 -9.33 0.83
C LEU A 94 -9.57 -10.49 -0.16
N ALA A 95 -8.45 -11.21 -0.08
CA ALA A 95 -8.20 -12.38 -0.90
C ALA A 95 -9.19 -13.52 -0.62
N ALA A 96 -9.54 -13.76 0.66
CA ALA A 96 -10.55 -14.76 1.03
C ALA A 96 -11.96 -14.41 0.51
N GLU A 97 -12.27 -13.13 0.33
CA GLU A 97 -13.49 -12.64 -0.29
C GLU A 97 -13.44 -12.65 -1.84
N GLY A 98 -12.33 -13.11 -2.44
CA GLY A 98 -12.12 -13.09 -3.90
C GLY A 98 -11.80 -11.70 -4.46
N ARG A 99 -11.56 -10.70 -3.61
CA ARG A 99 -11.28 -9.30 -3.98
C ARG A 99 -9.78 -9.11 -4.22
N TYR A 100 -9.25 -9.81 -5.21
CA TYR A 100 -7.80 -9.88 -5.47
C TYR A 100 -7.20 -8.52 -5.86
N ASP A 101 -7.93 -7.64 -6.54
CA ASP A 101 -7.41 -6.32 -6.93
C ASP A 101 -7.05 -5.48 -5.70
N GLU A 102 -7.90 -5.54 -4.68
CA GLU A 102 -7.73 -4.83 -3.42
C GLU A 102 -6.66 -5.50 -2.55
N ALA A 103 -6.64 -6.84 -2.52
CA ALA A 103 -5.62 -7.59 -1.81
C ALA A 103 -4.21 -7.26 -2.31
N VAL A 104 -4.01 -7.22 -3.64
CA VAL A 104 -2.73 -6.84 -4.26
C VAL A 104 -2.29 -5.44 -3.84
N ARG A 105 -3.20 -4.46 -3.85
CA ARG A 105 -2.91 -3.07 -3.45
C ARG A 105 -2.51 -2.98 -1.97
N GLU A 106 -3.24 -3.66 -1.09
CA GLU A 106 -2.93 -3.63 0.34
C GLU A 106 -1.64 -4.39 0.69
N ARG A 107 -1.29 -5.44 -0.05
CA ARG A 107 0.03 -6.08 0.09
C ARG A 107 1.15 -5.14 -0.32
N LEU A 108 1.02 -4.44 -1.45
CA LEU A 108 2.02 -3.45 -1.86
C LEU A 108 2.13 -2.33 -0.82
N ARG A 109 1.01 -1.82 -0.32
CA ARG A 109 0.98 -0.82 0.74
C ARG A 109 1.66 -1.31 2.02
N GLY A 110 1.50 -2.59 2.35
CA GLY A 110 2.24 -3.27 3.41
C GLY A 110 3.74 -3.24 3.17
N MET A 111 4.21 -3.69 2.00
CA MET A 111 5.64 -3.68 1.66
C MET A 111 6.24 -2.28 1.71
N VAL A 112 5.53 -1.25 1.24
CA VAL A 112 6.00 0.15 1.30
C VAL A 112 6.08 0.65 2.74
N ARG A 113 5.09 0.33 3.60
CA ARG A 113 5.18 0.63 5.04
C ARG A 113 6.38 -0.06 5.68
N ASP A 114 6.65 -1.31 5.31
CA ASP A 114 7.76 -2.09 5.88
C ASP A 114 9.13 -1.49 5.59
N LEU A 115 9.29 -0.93 4.39
CA LEU A 115 10.47 -0.18 3.98
C LEU A 115 10.58 1.14 4.75
N ALA A 116 9.47 1.86 4.92
CA ALA A 116 9.44 3.13 5.64
C ALA A 116 9.70 2.96 7.14
N ASP A 117 9.07 1.97 7.78
CA ASP A 117 9.20 1.69 9.22
C ASP A 117 10.63 1.28 9.61
N ARG A 118 11.42 0.78 8.65
CA ARG A 118 12.83 0.39 8.83
C ARG A 118 13.81 1.41 8.24
N ASP A 119 13.31 2.58 7.86
CA ASP A 119 14.09 3.67 7.25
C ASP A 119 14.91 3.25 6.02
N VAL A 120 14.47 2.22 5.30
CA VAL A 120 15.11 1.78 4.04
C VAL A 120 14.78 2.74 2.91
N VAL A 121 13.56 3.30 2.93
CA VAL A 121 13.13 4.33 1.96
C VAL A 121 12.33 5.39 2.70
N ARG A 122 12.72 6.66 2.50
CA ARG A 122 11.95 7.80 2.95
C ARG A 122 10.83 8.14 1.95
N VAL A 123 9.66 7.54 2.14
CA VAL A 123 8.51 7.70 1.25
C VAL A 123 7.93 9.11 1.33
N ARG A 124 7.73 9.77 0.18
CA ARG A 124 7.14 11.10 0.06
C ARG A 124 5.77 11.04 -0.65
N PRO A 125 4.83 11.95 -0.35
CA PRO A 125 3.60 12.06 -1.13
C PRO A 125 3.90 12.23 -2.62
N GLY A 126 3.19 11.48 -3.47
CA GLY A 126 3.38 11.52 -4.93
C GLY A 126 4.52 10.65 -5.46
N MET A 127 5.31 10.00 -4.58
CA MET A 127 6.36 9.08 -5.01
C MET A 127 5.76 7.86 -5.69
N THR A 128 6.28 7.52 -6.86
CA THR A 128 5.83 6.37 -7.65
C THR A 128 6.39 5.06 -7.09
N VAL A 129 5.73 3.95 -7.40
CA VAL A 129 6.20 2.61 -7.01
C VAL A 129 7.61 2.34 -7.57
N THR A 130 7.86 2.74 -8.83
CA THR A 130 9.17 2.58 -9.46
C THR A 130 10.26 3.35 -8.73
N GLU A 131 10.00 4.61 -8.33
CA GLU A 131 10.95 5.38 -7.52
C GLU A 131 11.22 4.73 -6.16
N ILE A 132 10.20 4.14 -5.53
CA ILE A 132 10.37 3.39 -4.28
C ILE A 132 11.26 2.16 -4.51
N VAL A 133 11.02 1.39 -5.57
CA VAL A 133 11.85 0.23 -5.92
C VAL A 133 13.30 0.65 -6.15
N THR A 134 13.53 1.71 -6.92
CA THR A 134 14.88 2.23 -7.19
C THR A 134 15.58 2.66 -5.90
N ALA A 135 14.91 3.44 -5.04
CA ALA A 135 15.47 3.90 -3.77
C ALA A 135 15.75 2.73 -2.80
N ALA A 136 14.84 1.77 -2.70
CA ALA A 136 15.00 0.58 -1.87
C ALA A 136 16.14 -0.30 -2.37
N THR A 137 16.28 -0.47 -3.68
CA THR A 137 17.35 -1.30 -4.28
C THR A 137 18.71 -0.63 -4.12
N ALA A 138 18.79 0.70 -4.25
CA ALA A 138 20.02 1.44 -4.00
C ALA A 138 20.48 1.31 -2.54
N SER A 139 19.55 1.35 -1.59
CA SER A 139 19.85 1.25 -0.15
C SER A 139 20.07 -0.19 0.31
N ARG A 140 19.33 -1.14 -0.29
CA ARG A 140 19.37 -2.58 0.02
C ARG A 140 19.21 -3.40 -1.27
N PRO A 141 20.31 -3.70 -1.99
CA PRO A 141 20.24 -4.41 -3.27
C PRO A 141 19.45 -5.74 -3.24
N PRO A 142 19.53 -6.58 -2.17
CA PRO A 142 18.72 -7.80 -2.10
C PRO A 142 17.21 -7.58 -2.09
N ALA A 143 16.72 -6.39 -1.71
CA ALA A 143 15.29 -6.08 -1.73
C ALA A 143 14.76 -5.81 -3.15
N GLY A 144 15.64 -5.61 -4.15
CA GLY A 144 15.26 -5.26 -5.51
C GLY A 144 14.39 -6.30 -6.23
N PRO A 145 14.78 -7.60 -6.27
CA PRO A 145 13.98 -8.63 -6.93
C PRO A 145 12.53 -8.77 -6.42
N PRO A 146 12.25 -8.91 -5.10
CA PRO A 146 10.86 -9.01 -4.63
C PRO A 146 10.06 -7.74 -4.89
N LEU A 147 10.67 -6.55 -4.77
CA LEU A 147 9.99 -5.28 -5.05
C LEU A 147 9.68 -5.09 -6.54
N THR A 148 10.59 -5.47 -7.41
CA THR A 148 10.38 -5.42 -8.87
C THR A 148 9.26 -6.38 -9.29
N GLY A 149 9.23 -7.60 -8.74
CA GLY A 149 8.16 -8.56 -8.97
C GLY A 149 6.80 -8.02 -8.53
N ALA A 150 6.73 -7.46 -7.31
CA ALA A 150 5.52 -6.84 -6.79
C ALA A 150 5.05 -5.64 -7.63
N ALA A 151 5.97 -4.76 -8.03
CA ALA A 151 5.68 -3.61 -8.88
C ALA A 151 5.15 -4.03 -10.26
N THR A 152 5.67 -5.12 -10.81
CA THR A 152 5.21 -5.68 -12.10
C THR A 152 3.77 -6.18 -12.01
N ILE A 153 3.44 -6.95 -10.97
CA ILE A 153 2.07 -7.44 -10.74
C ILE A 153 1.13 -6.26 -10.55
N PHE A 154 1.50 -5.28 -9.71
CA PHE A 154 0.72 -4.08 -9.50
C PHE A 154 0.48 -3.32 -10.82
N ALA A 155 1.50 -3.16 -11.66
CA ALA A 155 1.37 -2.46 -12.93
C ALA A 155 0.42 -3.18 -13.90
N GLN A 156 0.46 -4.52 -13.93
CA GLN A 156 -0.46 -5.31 -14.74
C GLN A 156 -1.92 -5.15 -14.27
N VAL A 157 -2.16 -5.20 -12.97
CA VAL A 157 -3.50 -5.07 -12.39
C VAL A 157 -4.02 -3.64 -12.53
N TRP A 158 -3.22 -2.64 -12.16
CA TRP A 158 -3.70 -1.26 -12.05
C TRP A 158 -3.56 -0.46 -13.36
N TYR A 159 -2.43 -0.52 -14.04
CA TYR A 159 -2.22 0.29 -15.25
C TYR A 159 -2.70 -0.41 -16.51
N ALA A 160 -2.48 -1.72 -16.61
CA ALA A 160 -2.97 -2.50 -17.75
C ALA A 160 -4.42 -2.99 -17.59
N GLN A 161 -5.08 -2.65 -16.48
CA GLN A 161 -6.50 -2.97 -16.20
C GLN A 161 -6.82 -4.47 -16.36
N ARG A 162 -5.86 -5.34 -16.04
CA ARG A 162 -6.07 -6.78 -16.05
C ARG A 162 -6.71 -7.20 -14.72
N PRO A 163 -7.80 -7.97 -14.75
CA PRO A 163 -8.41 -8.48 -13.51
C PRO A 163 -7.37 -9.23 -12.68
N ALA A 164 -7.25 -8.89 -11.40
CA ALA A 164 -6.40 -9.65 -10.49
C ALA A 164 -6.97 -11.08 -10.30
N THR A 165 -6.06 -12.02 -10.06
CA THR A 165 -6.38 -13.44 -9.89
C THR A 165 -5.77 -13.92 -8.58
N ALA A 166 -6.17 -15.11 -8.13
CA ALA A 166 -5.57 -15.75 -6.96
C ALA A 166 -4.06 -15.94 -7.10
N ASP A 167 -3.56 -16.22 -8.31
CA ASP A 167 -2.13 -16.35 -8.59
C ASP A 167 -1.39 -15.01 -8.41
N HIS A 168 -1.99 -13.89 -8.85
CA HIS A 168 -1.42 -12.56 -8.59
C HIS A 168 -1.31 -12.26 -7.09
N ASP A 169 -2.34 -12.57 -6.28
CA ASP A 169 -2.29 -12.39 -4.83
C ASP A 169 -1.23 -13.30 -4.18
N HIS A 170 -1.15 -14.55 -4.62
CA HIS A 170 -0.18 -15.52 -4.11
C HIS A 170 1.26 -15.04 -4.33
N ARG A 171 1.61 -14.63 -5.55
CA ARG A 171 2.95 -14.10 -5.87
C ARG A 171 3.24 -12.80 -5.12
N MET A 172 2.24 -11.92 -4.98
CA MET A 172 2.39 -10.72 -4.14
C MET A 172 2.67 -11.06 -2.68
N ARG A 173 2.05 -12.11 -2.14
CA ARG A 173 2.33 -12.62 -0.79
C ARG A 173 3.76 -13.17 -0.70
N GLU A 174 4.21 -13.93 -1.67
CA GLU A 174 5.59 -14.44 -1.71
C GLU A 174 6.62 -13.31 -1.70
N HIS A 175 6.40 -12.28 -2.54
CA HIS A 175 7.25 -11.09 -2.54
C HIS A 175 7.23 -10.33 -1.21
N ALA A 176 6.06 -10.17 -0.58
CA ALA A 176 5.95 -9.54 0.74
C ALA A 176 6.73 -10.31 1.82
N VAL A 177 6.59 -11.64 1.85
CA VAL A 177 7.27 -12.50 2.81
C VAL A 177 8.78 -12.50 2.57
N GLY A 178 9.20 -12.61 1.31
CA GLY A 178 10.62 -12.54 0.93
C GLY A 178 11.25 -11.21 1.32
N LEU A 179 10.57 -10.10 1.03
CA LEU A 179 11.02 -8.77 1.46
C LEU A 179 11.12 -8.68 2.97
N ARG A 180 10.12 -9.14 3.72
CA ARG A 180 10.13 -9.12 5.19
C ARG A 180 11.32 -9.86 5.77
N ARG A 181 11.60 -11.07 5.27
CA ARG A 181 12.74 -11.88 5.72
C ARG A 181 14.04 -11.13 5.49
N LEU A 182 14.24 -10.64 4.27
CA LEU A 182 15.40 -9.82 3.95
C LEU A 182 15.54 -8.61 4.87
N LEU A 183 14.44 -7.93 5.19
CA LEU A 183 14.46 -6.78 6.09
C LEU A 183 14.65 -7.13 7.57
N THR A 184 14.48 -8.39 7.96
CA THR A 184 14.61 -8.87 9.35
C THR A 184 15.96 -9.54 9.61
N GLU A 185 16.57 -10.17 8.60
CA GLU A 185 17.86 -10.87 8.65
C GLU A 185 19.09 -9.93 8.80
N LEU A 186 18.94 -8.75 9.41
CA LEU A 186 20.12 -7.96 9.80
C LEU A 186 20.75 -8.59 11.06
N PRO A 187 22.10 -8.64 11.14
CA PRO A 187 22.78 -9.09 12.34
C PRO A 187 22.55 -8.07 13.45
N GLU A 188 22.33 -8.58 14.66
CA GLU A 188 22.76 -7.94 15.90
C GLU A 188 24.10 -7.24 15.63
N THR A 189 24.10 -5.91 15.59
CA THR A 189 25.34 -5.15 15.73
C THR A 189 25.85 -5.48 17.12
N THR A 190 26.79 -6.42 17.25
CA THR A 190 27.60 -6.57 18.45
C THR A 190 28.18 -5.20 18.77
N PRO A 191 27.82 -4.54 19.88
CA PRO A 191 28.53 -3.37 20.31
C PRO A 191 29.83 -3.87 20.93
N ASP A 192 30.87 -4.07 20.10
CA ASP A 192 32.22 -4.29 20.63
C ASP A 192 32.80 -2.95 21.05
N GLY A 193 32.24 -2.45 22.15
CA GLY A 193 32.68 -1.29 22.91
C GLY A 193 33.30 -1.75 24.23
N ARG A 194 34.25 -2.70 24.21
CA ARG A 194 35.06 -2.99 25.39
C ARG A 194 36.47 -3.46 25.01
N GLY A 195 37.35 -2.50 24.73
CA GLY A 195 38.77 -2.81 24.54
C GLY A 195 39.70 -1.68 24.11
N ALA A 196 39.53 -0.46 24.60
CA ALA A 196 40.67 0.43 24.81
C ALA A 196 40.68 0.73 26.32
N PRO A 197 41.81 0.54 27.02
CA PRO A 197 43.03 1.27 26.68
C PRO A 197 44.29 0.40 26.75
N ASP A 198 45.19 0.56 25.77
CA ASP A 198 46.60 0.30 26.05
C ASP A 198 47.39 1.55 25.65
N GLY A 199 47.65 2.37 26.67
CA GLY A 199 48.64 3.41 26.62
C GLY A 199 50.01 2.75 26.72
N ALA A 200 50.84 2.94 25.70
CA ALA A 200 52.28 2.77 25.82
C ALA A 200 52.99 3.64 24.78
N GLY A 201 52.70 4.94 24.85
CA GLY A 201 53.66 5.96 24.43
C GLY A 201 54.44 6.43 25.65
N GLU A 202 55.76 6.30 25.55
CA GLU A 202 56.76 7.19 26.17
C GLU A 202 57.41 6.83 27.54
N LEU A 203 58.75 6.80 27.48
CA LEU A 203 59.77 7.07 28.52
C LEU A 203 60.23 5.94 29.47
N ALA A 204 61.41 5.36 29.19
CA ALA A 204 62.65 5.60 29.97
C ALA A 204 63.71 4.49 29.82
N ARG A 205 64.93 4.94 29.50
CA ARG A 205 66.26 4.28 29.54
C ARG A 205 66.71 3.44 28.36
#